data_AF-A0A7V8IZ45-F1
#
_entry.id   AF-A0A7V8IZ45-F1
#
_cell.length_a   1.000
_cell.length_b   1.000
_cell.length_c   1.000
_cell.angle_alpha   90.00
_cell.angle_beta   90.00
_cell.angle_gamma   90.00
#
_symmetry.space_group_name_H-M   'P 1'
#
loop_
_entity.id
_entity.type
_entity.pdbx_description
1 polymer ?
#
loop_
_entity_poly.entity_id
_entity_poly.type
_entity_poly.pdbx_seq_one_letter_code
_entity_poly.pdbx_strand_id
1 'polypeptide(L)'
;MKDPAAVGNPEGLPVLAPLPSSAYDSRLMEKFERDSVEAWIADFVESTPFRPFRARPDLDAAPILMAFMEAACASVSPGDLDEPSVKNGLLSGVARLALPPEARATAPQLVGAFLEFLESEGRLSGGRQLGTYAGALAAAFEKQAKPEGTPFKKAGAPLGRNDPCPCGSGRKYKKCCGGT
;
A
#
# COMPACT_ATOMS: atom_id res chain seq x y z
N MET A 1 40.27 -6.51 -61.83
CA MET A 1 39.05 -7.05 -61.19
C MET A 1 39.48 -7.62 -59.84
N LYS A 2 39.36 -6.81 -58.78
CA LYS A 2 38.28 -6.75 -57.77
C LYS A 2 38.63 -7.59 -56.53
N ASP A 3 39.14 -6.88 -55.53
CA ASP A 3 39.28 -7.29 -54.14
C ASP A 3 37.93 -7.76 -53.55
N PRO A 4 37.88 -8.84 -52.75
CA PRO A 4 36.72 -9.12 -51.93
C PRO A 4 36.74 -8.26 -50.67
N ALA A 5 35.72 -7.41 -50.58
CA ALA A 5 35.47 -6.47 -49.51
C ALA A 5 35.36 -7.13 -48.13
N ALA A 6 35.94 -6.47 -47.13
CA ALA A 6 35.64 -6.66 -45.73
C ALA A 6 34.15 -6.35 -45.48
N VAL A 7 33.39 -7.36 -45.06
CA VAL A 7 32.05 -7.16 -44.52
C VAL A 7 32.20 -6.90 -43.02
N GLY A 8 32.21 -5.63 -42.64
CA GLY A 8 32.03 -5.20 -41.27
C GLY A 8 30.59 -5.48 -40.83
N ASN A 9 30.43 -6.14 -39.69
CA ASN A 9 29.16 -6.37 -39.02
C ASN A 9 28.73 -5.10 -38.27
N PRO A 10 27.58 -4.46 -38.57
CA PRO A 10 27.17 -3.22 -37.94
C PRO A 10 25.98 -3.42 -37.00
N GLU A 11 26.14 -4.13 -35.87
CA GLU A 11 25.10 -4.18 -34.84
C GLU A 11 25.77 -4.10 -33.46
N GLY A 12 26.16 -2.88 -33.07
CA GLY A 12 26.63 -2.55 -31.74
C GLY A 12 25.46 -2.48 -30.74
N LEU A 13 24.73 -3.58 -30.57
CA LEU A 13 23.89 -3.74 -29.38
C LEU A 13 24.80 -3.95 -28.18
N PRO A 14 24.67 -3.17 -27.09
CA PRO A 14 25.45 -3.42 -25.90
C PRO A 14 25.14 -4.84 -25.43
N VAL A 15 26.16 -5.69 -25.41
CA VAL A 15 26.11 -6.98 -24.74
C VAL A 15 25.88 -6.67 -23.26
N LEU A 16 24.62 -6.70 -22.85
CA LEU A 16 24.25 -6.68 -21.44
C LEU A 16 25.03 -7.80 -20.77
N ALA A 17 25.99 -7.43 -19.94
CA ALA A 17 26.76 -8.38 -19.16
C ALA A 17 25.76 -9.29 -18.42
N PRO A 18 25.92 -10.63 -18.48
CA PRO A 18 25.03 -11.53 -17.77
C PRO A 18 25.03 -11.15 -16.29
N LEU A 19 23.84 -10.87 -15.75
CA LEU A 19 23.67 -10.61 -14.33
C LEU A 19 24.23 -11.80 -13.54
N PRO A 20 24.89 -11.59 -12.39
CA PRO A 20 25.36 -12.70 -11.57
C PRO A 20 24.19 -13.63 -11.26
N SER A 21 24.38 -14.95 -11.43
CA SER A 21 23.33 -15.98 -11.35
C SER A 21 22.37 -15.81 -10.16
N SER A 22 22.90 -15.40 -9.00
CA SER A 22 22.12 -15.17 -7.78
C SER A 22 21.11 -14.03 -7.88
N ALA A 23 21.43 -12.93 -8.59
CA ALA A 23 20.53 -11.78 -8.75
C ALA A 23 19.52 -11.94 -9.91
N TYR A 24 19.77 -12.88 -10.82
CA TYR A 24 18.81 -13.33 -11.83
C TYR A 24 17.75 -14.24 -11.19
N ASP A 25 18.18 -15.11 -10.28
CA ASP A 25 17.31 -16.04 -9.55
C ASP A 25 16.34 -15.31 -8.60
N SER A 26 16.84 -14.36 -7.78
CA SER A 26 15.97 -13.61 -6.85
C SER A 26 14.85 -12.83 -7.55
N ARG A 27 15.18 -12.10 -8.62
CA ARG A 27 14.17 -11.33 -9.38
C ARG A 27 13.16 -12.21 -10.08
N LEU A 28 13.55 -13.42 -10.48
CA LEU A 28 12.66 -14.38 -11.08
C LEU A 28 11.69 -14.97 -10.05
N MET A 29 12.20 -15.27 -8.84
CA MET A 29 11.36 -15.73 -7.72
C MET A 29 10.39 -14.64 -7.27
N GLU A 30 10.85 -13.40 -7.09
CA GLU A 30 10.00 -12.25 -6.75
C GLU A 30 8.90 -12.02 -7.80
N LYS A 31 9.22 -12.19 -9.09
CA LYS A 31 8.24 -12.11 -10.16
C LYS A 31 7.24 -13.26 -10.10
N PHE A 32 7.70 -14.49 -9.91
CA PHE A 32 6.82 -15.65 -9.81
C PHE A 32 5.86 -15.55 -8.61
N GLU A 33 6.34 -15.08 -7.46
CA GLU A 33 5.51 -14.83 -6.27
C GLU A 33 4.47 -13.74 -6.55
N ARG A 34 4.86 -12.64 -7.21
CA ARG A 34 3.93 -11.58 -7.64
C ARG A 34 2.86 -12.10 -8.60
N ASP A 35 3.26 -12.82 -9.65
CA ASP A 35 2.35 -13.39 -10.65
C ASP A 35 1.38 -14.39 -9.99
N SER A 36 1.85 -15.16 -9.00
CA SER A 36 1.01 -16.07 -8.21
C SER A 36 -0.02 -15.31 -7.37
N VAL A 37 0.38 -14.25 -6.68
CA VAL A 37 -0.51 -13.40 -5.89
C VAL A 37 -1.57 -12.74 -6.78
N GLU A 38 -1.19 -12.24 -7.95
CA GLU A 38 -2.14 -11.68 -8.93
C GLU A 38 -3.20 -12.70 -9.35
N ALA A 39 -2.78 -13.93 -9.67
CA ALA A 39 -3.69 -15.01 -10.00
C ALA A 39 -4.63 -15.34 -8.83
N TRP A 40 -4.11 -15.38 -7.60
CA TRP A 40 -4.93 -15.68 -6.43
C TRP A 40 -5.98 -14.62 -6.13
N ILE A 41 -5.63 -13.35 -6.34
CA ILE A 41 -6.56 -12.23 -6.20
C ILE A 41 -7.65 -12.31 -7.28
N ALA A 42 -7.28 -12.63 -8.52
CA ALA A 42 -8.23 -12.82 -9.62
C ALA A 42 -9.23 -13.94 -9.31
N ASP A 43 -8.76 -15.10 -8.85
CA ASP A 43 -9.63 -16.21 -8.44
C ASP A 43 -10.57 -15.79 -7.30
N PHE A 44 -10.05 -15.05 -6.30
CA PHE A 44 -10.84 -14.60 -5.16
C PHE A 44 -11.99 -13.67 -5.57
N VAL A 45 -11.76 -12.69 -6.45
CA VAL A 45 -12.83 -11.74 -6.85
C VAL A 45 -13.95 -12.43 -7.65
N GLU A 46 -13.63 -13.54 -8.31
CA GLU A 46 -14.61 -14.37 -9.02
C GLU A 46 -15.32 -15.38 -8.10
N SER A 47 -14.74 -15.68 -6.93
CA SER A 47 -15.20 -16.69 -5.99
C SER A 47 -16.51 -16.37 -5.24
N THR A 48 -17.07 -17.40 -4.60
CA THR A 48 -18.24 -17.26 -3.71
C THR A 48 -17.94 -16.49 -2.41
N PRO A 49 -16.78 -16.68 -1.72
CA PRO A 49 -16.37 -15.84 -0.59
C PRO A 49 -16.40 -14.33 -0.85
N PHE A 50 -16.17 -13.88 -2.09
CA PHE A 50 -16.15 -12.45 -2.41
C PHE A 50 -17.54 -11.82 -2.60
N ARG A 51 -18.61 -12.62 -2.70
CA ARG A 51 -19.99 -12.12 -2.95
C ARG A 51 -20.44 -10.98 -2.02
N PRO A 52 -20.18 -10.98 -0.70
CA PRO A 52 -20.58 -9.90 0.19
C PRO A 52 -20.00 -8.53 -0.20
N PHE A 53 -18.87 -8.50 -0.90
CA PHE A 53 -18.16 -7.27 -1.28
C PHE A 53 -18.59 -6.74 -2.66
N ARG A 54 -19.23 -7.55 -3.51
CA ARG A 54 -19.64 -7.13 -4.88
C ARG A 54 -20.60 -5.95 -4.92
N ALA A 55 -21.38 -5.74 -3.87
CA ALA A 55 -22.32 -4.63 -3.76
C ALA A 55 -21.67 -3.29 -3.35
N ARG A 56 -20.33 -3.22 -3.27
CA ARG A 56 -19.56 -2.06 -2.81
C ARG A 56 -18.75 -1.43 -3.95
N PRO A 57 -19.33 -0.49 -4.72
CA PRO A 57 -18.61 0.19 -5.79
C PRO A 57 -17.46 1.08 -5.27
N ASP A 58 -17.45 1.39 -3.98
CA ASP A 58 -16.41 2.15 -3.28
C ASP A 58 -15.18 1.31 -2.90
N LEU A 59 -15.24 -0.01 -3.05
CA LEU A 59 -14.22 -0.96 -2.61
C LEU A 59 -13.55 -1.65 -3.80
N ASP A 60 -12.42 -1.10 -4.25
CA ASP A 60 -11.58 -1.75 -5.24
C ASP A 60 -10.68 -2.80 -4.57
N ALA A 61 -11.10 -4.07 -4.63
CA ALA A 61 -10.51 -5.15 -3.85
C ALA A 61 -9.08 -5.52 -4.30
N ALA A 62 -8.83 -5.55 -5.61
CA ALA A 62 -7.55 -5.98 -6.15
C ALA A 62 -6.34 -5.14 -5.66
N PRO A 63 -6.35 -3.79 -5.75
CA PRO A 63 -5.24 -2.98 -5.24
C PRO A 63 -5.11 -3.04 -3.72
N ILE A 64 -6.21 -3.25 -2.98
CA ILE A 64 -6.18 -3.43 -1.52
C ILE A 64 -5.45 -4.73 -1.18
N LEU A 65 -5.84 -5.84 -1.81
CA LEU A 65 -5.24 -7.15 -1.56
C LEU A 65 -3.79 -7.22 -2.05
N MET A 66 -3.47 -6.55 -3.16
CA MET A 66 -2.09 -6.44 -3.63
C MET A 66 -1.22 -5.69 -2.63
N ALA A 67 -1.65 -4.51 -2.18
CA ALA A 67 -0.91 -3.73 -1.17
C ALA A 67 -0.77 -4.49 0.16
N PHE A 68 -1.79 -5.26 0.54
CA PHE A 68 -1.72 -6.17 1.68
C PHE A 68 -0.62 -7.22 1.49
N MET A 69 -0.65 -7.96 0.37
CA MET A 69 0.29 -9.06 0.11
C MET A 69 1.73 -8.55 -0.05
N GLU A 70 1.95 -7.45 -0.76
CA GLU A 70 3.29 -6.84 -0.90
C GLU A 70 3.90 -6.49 0.47
N ALA A 71 3.10 -5.94 1.39
CA ALA A 71 3.58 -5.61 2.73
C ALA A 71 3.66 -6.85 3.65
N ALA A 72 2.73 -7.80 3.55
CA ALA A 72 2.74 -9.02 4.36
C ALA A 72 3.91 -9.93 4.00
N CYS A 73 4.26 -10.03 2.71
CA CYS A 73 5.33 -10.88 2.20
C CYS A 73 6.72 -10.22 2.23
N ALA A 74 6.90 -9.13 2.98
CA ALA A 74 8.18 -8.42 3.03
C ALA A 74 9.35 -9.27 3.54
N SER A 75 9.07 -10.34 4.30
CA SER A 75 10.09 -11.26 4.85
C SER A 75 9.67 -12.73 4.84
N VAL A 76 8.52 -13.06 4.25
CA VAL A 76 7.96 -14.42 4.19
C VAL A 76 7.35 -14.64 2.82
N SER A 77 7.31 -15.89 2.36
CA SER A 77 6.61 -16.22 1.11
C SER A 77 5.09 -16.15 1.27
N PRO A 78 4.33 -15.93 0.18
CA PRO A 78 2.87 -15.77 0.22
C PRO A 78 2.08 -16.92 0.87
N GLY A 79 2.63 -18.14 0.89
CA GLY A 79 2.00 -19.32 1.50
C GLY A 79 2.31 -19.53 2.99
N ASP A 80 3.23 -18.74 3.55
CA ASP A 80 3.78 -18.91 4.90
C ASP A 80 3.46 -17.70 5.81
N LEU A 81 2.32 -17.04 5.57
CA LEU A 81 1.93 -15.87 6.36
C LEU A 81 1.67 -16.25 7.82
N ASP A 82 2.07 -15.36 8.72
CA ASP A 82 1.83 -15.43 10.16
C ASP A 82 1.15 -14.15 10.68
N GLU A 83 0.77 -14.11 11.96
CA GLU A 83 0.13 -12.92 12.56
C GLU A 83 0.98 -11.64 12.42
N PRO A 84 2.31 -11.63 12.67
CA PRO A 84 3.16 -10.48 12.36
C PRO A 84 3.05 -9.99 10.92
N SER A 85 3.05 -10.91 9.95
CA SER A 85 2.94 -10.60 8.52
C SER A 85 1.59 -9.99 8.18
N VAL A 86 0.49 -10.56 8.69
CA VAL A 86 -0.87 -10.01 8.51
C VAL A 86 -1.00 -8.62 9.13
N LYS A 87 -0.44 -8.42 10.33
CA LYS A 87 -0.42 -7.10 10.98
C LYS A 87 0.34 -6.08 10.14
N ASN A 88 1.50 -6.45 9.60
CA ASN A 88 2.28 -5.57 8.74
C ASN A 88 1.53 -5.26 7.43
N GLY A 89 0.94 -6.28 6.81
CA GLY A 89 0.11 -6.13 5.60
C GLY A 89 -1.00 -5.10 5.77
N LEU A 90 -1.75 -5.18 6.87
CA LEU A 90 -2.83 -4.23 7.16
C LEU A 90 -2.33 -2.84 7.55
N LEU A 91 -1.41 -2.74 8.52
CA LEU A 91 -1.04 -1.46 9.12
C LEU A 91 0.03 -0.68 8.34
N SER A 92 0.90 -1.38 7.61
CA SER A 92 1.96 -0.77 6.81
C SER A 92 1.64 -0.76 5.31
N GLY A 93 0.85 -1.72 4.82
CA GLY A 93 0.40 -1.76 3.42
C GLY A 93 -0.92 -1.02 3.24
N VAL A 94 -2.02 -1.66 3.64
CA VAL A 94 -3.38 -1.19 3.34
C VAL A 94 -3.69 0.16 3.98
N ALA A 95 -3.28 0.40 5.22
CA ALA A 95 -3.59 1.66 5.93
C ALA A 95 -2.96 2.91 5.28
N ARG A 96 -1.95 2.74 4.40
CA ARG A 96 -1.33 3.83 3.65
C ARG A 96 -2.10 4.20 2.38
N LEU A 97 -3.04 3.36 1.96
CA LEU A 97 -3.86 3.62 0.78
C LEU A 97 -4.84 4.77 1.05
N ALA A 98 -5.04 5.62 0.04
CA ALA A 98 -6.00 6.70 0.06
C ALA A 98 -7.43 6.18 -0.18
N LEU A 99 -7.93 5.34 0.73
CA LEU A 99 -9.26 4.72 0.63
C LEU A 99 -10.37 5.68 1.13
N PRO A 100 -11.59 5.64 0.55
CA PRO A 100 -12.77 6.23 1.14
C PRO A 100 -13.06 5.68 2.55
N PRO A 101 -13.68 6.44 3.48
CA PRO A 101 -13.96 5.97 4.84
C PRO A 101 -14.74 4.65 4.91
N GLU A 102 -15.75 4.49 4.05
CA GLU A 102 -16.57 3.26 3.99
C GLU A 102 -15.75 2.04 3.57
N ALA A 103 -14.84 2.21 2.60
CA ALA A 103 -13.94 1.16 2.14
C ALA A 103 -12.91 0.80 3.22
N ARG A 104 -12.39 1.79 3.97
CA ARG A 104 -11.48 1.56 5.11
C ARG A 104 -12.10 0.66 6.16
N ALA A 105 -13.34 0.95 6.56
CA ALA A 105 -14.05 0.16 7.57
C ALA A 105 -14.28 -1.31 7.16
N THR A 106 -14.19 -1.60 5.85
CA THR A 106 -14.44 -2.93 5.25
C THR A 106 -13.14 -3.67 4.87
N ALA A 107 -12.00 -2.98 4.81
CA ALA A 107 -10.74 -3.55 4.34
C ALA A 107 -10.21 -4.72 5.21
N PRO A 108 -10.26 -4.67 6.56
CA PRO A 108 -9.85 -5.80 7.39
C PRO A 108 -10.68 -7.08 7.16
N GLN A 109 -11.99 -6.92 6.91
CA GLN A 109 -12.90 -8.04 6.62
C GLN A 109 -12.64 -8.61 5.21
N LEU A 110 -12.34 -7.75 4.23
CA LEU A 110 -11.94 -8.18 2.89
C LEU A 110 -10.66 -9.03 2.94
N VAL A 111 -9.65 -8.56 3.68
CA VAL A 111 -8.40 -9.32 3.90
C VAL A 111 -8.70 -10.64 4.61
N GLY A 112 -9.54 -10.63 5.65
CA GLY A 112 -9.89 -11.86 6.36
C GLY A 112 -10.57 -12.91 5.47
N ALA A 113 -11.51 -12.48 4.64
CA ALA A 113 -12.17 -13.36 3.66
C ALA A 113 -11.18 -13.91 2.60
N PHE A 114 -10.21 -13.10 2.18
CA PHE A 114 -9.17 -13.54 1.26
C PHE A 114 -8.26 -14.59 1.89
N LEU A 115 -7.81 -14.41 3.14
CA LEU A 115 -6.95 -15.36 3.84
C LEU A 115 -7.67 -16.70 4.06
N GLU A 116 -8.94 -16.68 4.45
CA GLU A 116 -9.77 -17.88 4.56
C GLU A 116 -9.94 -18.59 3.19
N PHE A 117 -10.14 -17.82 2.12
CA PHE A 117 -10.17 -18.37 0.76
C PHE A 117 -8.85 -19.06 0.38
N LEU A 118 -7.70 -18.44 0.65
CA LEU A 118 -6.40 -19.03 0.38
C LEU A 118 -6.20 -20.37 1.12
N GLU A 119 -6.71 -20.48 2.36
CA GLU A 119 -6.71 -21.77 3.07
C GLU A 119 -7.59 -22.81 2.38
N SER A 120 -8.79 -22.42 1.94
CA SER A 120 -9.71 -23.34 1.26
C SER A 120 -9.16 -23.88 -0.07
N GLU A 121 -8.32 -23.10 -0.74
CA GLU A 121 -7.63 -23.47 -1.98
C GLU A 121 -6.27 -24.17 -1.74
N GLY A 122 -5.88 -24.38 -0.48
CA GLY A 122 -4.60 -25.02 -0.11
C GLY A 122 -3.36 -24.16 -0.39
N ARG A 123 -3.53 -22.84 -0.55
CA ARG A 123 -2.46 -21.87 -0.86
C ARG A 123 -1.82 -21.25 0.38
N LEU A 124 -2.53 -21.28 1.50
CA LEU A 124 -2.08 -20.74 2.79
C LEU A 124 -2.50 -21.68 3.93
N SER A 125 -1.60 -21.94 4.88
CA SER A 125 -1.98 -22.66 6.10
C SER A 125 -2.51 -21.69 7.17
N GLY A 126 -3.57 -22.08 7.89
CA GLY A 126 -4.14 -21.28 8.99
C GLY A 126 -4.86 -19.99 8.58
N GLY A 127 -5.25 -19.84 7.31
CA GLY A 127 -5.91 -18.66 6.78
C GLY A 127 -7.18 -18.21 7.52
N ARG A 128 -7.98 -19.12 8.07
CA ARG A 128 -9.15 -18.83 8.93
C ARG A 128 -8.77 -18.16 10.25
N GLN A 129 -7.72 -18.66 10.90
CA GLN A 129 -7.21 -18.05 12.13
C GLN A 129 -6.64 -16.67 11.82
N LEU A 130 -5.84 -16.57 10.77
CA LEU A 130 -5.26 -15.31 10.31
C LEU A 130 -6.34 -14.31 9.86
N GLY A 131 -7.42 -14.77 9.25
CA GLY A 131 -8.55 -13.93 8.87
C GLY A 131 -9.35 -13.41 10.07
N THR A 132 -9.51 -14.23 11.11
CA THR A 132 -10.08 -13.79 12.39
C THR A 132 -9.19 -12.73 13.04
N TYR A 133 -7.87 -12.94 13.03
CA TYR A 133 -6.89 -11.98 13.52
C TYR A 133 -6.92 -10.66 12.73
N ALA A 134 -7.00 -10.71 11.40
CA ALA A 134 -7.17 -9.53 10.55
C ALA A 134 -8.43 -8.73 10.95
N GLY A 135 -9.55 -9.40 11.20
CA GLY A 135 -10.77 -8.77 11.72
C GLY A 135 -10.57 -8.11 13.09
N ALA A 136 -9.84 -8.76 14.01
CA ALA A 136 -9.53 -8.20 15.33
C ALA A 136 -8.65 -6.93 15.27
N LEU A 137 -7.89 -6.74 14.20
CA LEU A 137 -7.07 -5.55 13.97
C LEU A 137 -7.87 -4.34 13.47
N ALA A 138 -9.18 -4.45 13.19
CA ALA A 138 -9.96 -3.38 12.57
C ALA A 138 -9.88 -2.02 13.30
N ALA A 139 -9.92 -2.02 14.63
CA ALA A 139 -9.80 -0.78 15.40
C ALA A 139 -8.39 -0.14 15.30
N ALA A 140 -7.33 -0.97 15.29
CA ALA A 140 -5.97 -0.50 15.12
C ALA A 140 -5.73 0.01 13.68
N PHE A 141 -6.30 -0.69 12.70
CA PHE A 141 -6.29 -0.30 11.30
C PHE A 141 -6.95 1.07 11.09
N GLU A 142 -8.16 1.28 11.62
CA GLU A 142 -8.88 2.56 11.48
C GLU A 142 -8.09 3.72 12.08
N LYS A 143 -7.48 3.51 13.25
CA LYS A 143 -6.62 4.51 13.89
C LYS A 143 -5.40 4.86 13.03
N GLN A 144 -4.79 3.87 12.38
CA GLN A 144 -3.61 4.04 11.53
C GLN A 144 -3.94 4.67 10.17
N ALA A 145 -5.08 4.30 9.57
CA ALA A 145 -5.51 4.76 8.26
C ALA A 145 -6.05 6.21 8.29
N LYS A 146 -6.46 6.70 9.46
CA LYS A 146 -6.84 8.10 9.61
C LYS A 146 -5.59 8.98 9.43
N PRO A 147 -5.56 9.88 8.43
CA PRO A 147 -4.47 10.83 8.33
C PRO A 147 -4.48 11.64 9.62
N GLU A 148 -3.40 11.56 10.41
CA GLU A 148 -3.19 12.52 11.49
C GLU A 148 -3.35 13.90 10.88
N GLY A 149 -4.27 14.68 11.45
CA GLY A 149 -4.85 15.85 10.81
C GLY A 149 -3.80 16.71 10.12
N THR A 150 -4.17 17.30 8.98
CA THR A 150 -3.35 18.28 8.28
C THR A 150 -2.67 19.17 9.32
N PRO A 151 -1.32 19.31 9.31
CA PRO A 151 -0.68 20.24 10.22
C PRO A 151 -1.37 21.58 9.99
N PHE A 152 -2.07 22.06 11.02
CA PHE A 152 -2.85 23.28 10.96
C PHE A 152 -1.85 24.41 10.75
N LYS A 153 -1.54 24.74 9.48
CA LYS A 153 -0.82 25.95 9.14
C LYS A 153 -1.75 27.08 9.57
N LYS A 154 -1.43 27.74 10.69
CA LYS A 154 -2.08 29.00 11.04
C LYS A 154 -2.04 29.87 9.79
N ALA A 155 -3.22 30.16 9.22
CA ALA A 155 -3.32 31.03 8.07
C ALA A 155 -2.97 32.45 8.55
N GLY A 156 -1.71 32.83 8.37
CA GLY A 156 -1.20 34.15 8.73
C GLY A 156 0.22 34.09 9.29
N ALA A 157 1.05 35.03 8.83
CA ALA A 157 2.29 35.34 9.53
C ALA A 157 1.96 35.68 11.00
N PRO A 158 2.80 35.29 11.97
CA PRO A 158 2.61 35.70 13.36
C PRO A 158 2.54 37.22 13.43
N LEU A 159 1.39 37.76 13.88
CA LEU A 159 1.20 39.20 14.08
C LEU A 159 2.24 39.70 15.07
N GLY A 160 3.18 40.51 14.60
CA GLY A 160 4.24 41.07 15.40
C GLY A 160 3.69 42.06 16.42
N ARG A 161 4.32 42.15 17.60
CA ARG A 161 3.92 43.11 18.65
C ARG A 161 3.86 44.57 18.17
N ASN A 162 4.59 44.93 17.11
CA ASN A 162 4.60 46.28 16.54
C ASN A 162 3.65 46.47 15.35
N ASP A 163 3.00 45.43 14.84
CA ASP A 163 2.14 45.50 13.66
C ASP A 163 0.83 46.26 13.96
N PRO A 164 0.17 46.82 12.93
CA PRO A 164 -1.15 47.43 13.07
C PRO A 164 -2.15 46.45 13.72
N CYS A 165 -2.89 46.93 14.72
CA CYS A 165 -3.82 46.08 15.45
C CYS A 165 -5.08 45.77 14.59
N PRO A 166 -5.46 44.49 14.42
CA PRO A 166 -6.56 44.09 13.52
C PRO A 166 -7.95 44.57 13.97
N CYS A 167 -8.08 45.10 15.20
CA CYS A 167 -9.32 45.73 15.70
C CYS A 167 -9.68 47.07 15.04
N GLY A 168 -8.86 47.58 14.12
CA GLY A 168 -9.11 48.85 13.42
C GLY A 168 -8.75 50.12 14.20
N SER A 169 -8.14 50.01 15.39
CA SER A 169 -7.80 51.18 16.22
C SER A 169 -6.64 52.04 15.70
N GLY A 170 -5.93 51.60 14.64
CA GLY A 170 -4.72 52.27 14.13
C GLY A 170 -3.49 52.18 15.05
N ARG A 171 -3.60 51.56 16.23
CA ARG A 171 -2.49 51.39 17.19
C ARG A 171 -1.68 50.12 16.89
N LYS A 172 -0.42 50.08 17.35
CA LYS A 172 0.41 48.86 17.34
C LYS A 172 -0.23 47.77 18.22
N TYR A 173 -0.15 46.50 17.84
CA TYR A 173 -0.78 45.38 18.54
C TYR A 173 -0.44 45.35 20.04
N LYS A 174 0.84 45.55 20.41
CA LYS A 174 1.29 45.62 21.82
C LYS A 174 0.71 46.76 22.65
N LYS A 175 0.21 47.82 22.01
CA LYS A 175 -0.42 48.98 22.66
C LYS A 175 -1.95 48.95 22.55
N CYS A 176 -2.51 47.82 22.12
CA CYS A 176 -3.94 47.64 21.94
C CYS A 176 -4.33 46.24 22.42
N CYS A 177 -4.76 45.34 21.53
CA CYS A 177 -5.27 44.02 21.92
C CYS A 177 -4.21 43.08 22.51
N GLY A 178 -2.92 43.33 22.27
CA GLY A 178 -1.80 42.54 22.81
C GLY A 178 -1.12 43.19 24.02
N GLY A 179 -1.75 44.18 24.65
CA GLY A 179 -1.26 44.88 25.83
C GLY A 179 -1.85 44.31 27.12
N THR A 180 -1.33 43.18 27.57
CA THR A 180 -1.21 42.86 29.00
C THR A 180 0.17 43.28 29.47
#